data_AF-A0A371MAS8-F1
#
_entry.id   AF-A0A371MAS8-F1
#
_cell.length_a   1.000
_cell.length_b   1.000
_cell.length_c   1.000
_cell.angle_alpha   90.00
_cell.angle_beta   90.00
_cell.angle_gamma   90.00
#
_symmetry.space_group_name_H-M   'P 1'
#
loop_
_entity.id
_entity.type
_entity.pdbx_description
1 polymer ?
#
loop_
_entity_poly.entity_id
_entity_poly.type
_entity_poly.pdbx_seq_one_letter_code
_entity_poly.pdbx_strand_id
1 'polypeptide(L)'
;MAERVPEFALLIGVFLGLSATVSAAVLSGTLFRPLLFGAVVCYPFAAFGVLRSDDPSEALPPRVVLGLGAAIGLLTATTAVLERATVEPLDGVFAAVVVSLPPVAYAVRFGADVNPLSPVQSLVCCAVVGAAFLAVAPRLGTVSALLGFVLGLSGALYADARGFRPTHRQQRVGIASGALVGVSVAGAGVAMRLPLGPTTAAAAALALTPSLFVALTRTRTRRHHRFRS
;
A
#
# COMPACT_ATOMS: atom_id res chain seq x y z
N MET A 1 26.83 -24.63 13.25
CA MET A 1 25.90 -23.99 12.30
C MET A 1 25.37 -22.76 13.00
N ALA A 2 25.69 -21.55 12.54
CA ALA A 2 25.15 -20.34 13.14
C ALA A 2 23.67 -20.26 12.77
N GLU A 3 22.82 -20.51 13.76
CA GLU A 3 21.39 -20.24 13.66
C GLU A 3 21.25 -18.77 13.27
N ARG A 4 20.67 -18.52 12.08
CA ARG A 4 20.38 -17.14 11.70
C ARG A 4 19.24 -16.73 12.61
N VAL A 5 19.43 -15.69 13.40
CA VAL A 5 18.44 -15.14 14.33
C VAL A 5 17.83 -13.90 13.66
N PRO A 6 16.87 -14.07 12.72
CA PRO A 6 16.23 -12.99 11.96
C PRO A 6 15.53 -11.95 12.87
N GLU A 7 15.27 -12.30 14.13
CA GLU A 7 14.73 -11.45 15.17
C GLU A 7 15.65 -10.26 15.46
N PHE A 8 16.98 -10.44 15.41
CA PHE A 8 17.93 -9.34 15.60
C PHE A 8 17.86 -8.30 14.50
N ALA A 9 17.61 -8.70 13.25
CA ALA A 9 17.46 -7.75 12.16
C ALA A 9 16.27 -6.82 12.42
N LEU A 10 15.14 -7.37 12.87
CA LEU A 10 13.97 -6.58 13.24
C LEU A 10 14.29 -5.62 14.39
N LEU A 11 14.92 -6.11 15.47
CA LEU A 11 15.30 -5.28 16.61
C LEU A 11 16.21 -4.11 16.19
N ILE A 12 17.19 -4.37 15.34
CA ILE A 12 18.08 -3.34 14.79
C ILE A 12 17.27 -2.33 13.96
N GLY A 13 16.37 -2.80 13.09
CA GLY A 13 15.53 -1.93 12.27
C GLY A 13 14.62 -1.03 13.10
N VAL A 14 13.98 -1.58 14.12
CA VAL A 14 13.13 -0.82 15.05
C VAL A 14 13.97 0.17 15.86
N PHE A 15 15.10 -0.27 16.40
CA PHE A 15 16.00 0.61 17.17
C PHE A 15 16.51 1.77 16.33
N LEU A 16 17.01 1.52 15.12
CA LEU A 16 17.49 2.55 14.21
C LEU A 16 16.36 3.47 13.76
N GLY A 17 15.21 2.92 13.39
CA GLY A 17 14.05 3.68 12.94
C GLY A 17 13.51 4.60 14.05
N LEU A 18 13.36 4.09 15.27
CA LEU A 18 12.88 4.85 16.42
C LEU A 18 13.91 5.90 16.85
N SER A 19 15.19 5.55 16.91
CA SER A 19 16.26 6.51 17.24
C SER A 19 16.29 7.65 16.23
N ALA A 20 16.27 7.36 14.93
CA ALA A 20 16.23 8.38 13.89
C ALA A 20 14.98 9.25 13.97
N THR A 21 13.81 8.65 14.24
CA THR A 21 12.54 9.38 14.41
C THR A 21 12.64 10.35 15.59
N VAL A 22 13.06 9.88 16.76
CA VAL A 22 13.14 10.69 17.97
C VAL A 22 14.18 11.79 17.82
N SER A 23 15.39 11.46 17.35
CA SER A 23 16.44 12.47 17.14
C SER A 23 16.00 13.54 16.15
N ALA A 24 15.44 13.16 15.00
CA ALA A 24 14.98 14.13 14.01
C ALA A 24 13.76 14.93 14.51
N ALA A 25 12.87 14.33 15.30
CA ALA A 25 11.73 15.04 15.88
C ALA A 25 12.17 16.09 16.91
N VAL A 26 13.11 15.74 17.78
CA VAL A 26 13.67 16.69 18.76
C VAL A 26 14.40 17.84 18.06
N LEU A 27 15.17 17.55 17.01
CA LEU A 27 15.94 18.57 16.28
C LEU A 27 15.05 19.47 15.41
N SER A 28 13.98 18.94 14.82
CA SER A 28 13.12 19.69 13.89
C SER A 28 11.89 20.33 14.55
N GLY A 29 11.50 19.90 15.74
CA GLY A 29 10.24 20.30 16.38
C GLY A 29 8.99 19.78 15.67
N THR A 30 9.14 18.83 14.73
CA THR A 30 8.04 18.21 13.95
C THR A 30 8.13 16.71 14.04
N LEU A 31 7.04 15.99 13.85
CA LEU A 31 6.97 14.53 13.97
C LEU A 31 6.61 13.84 12.66
N PHE A 32 5.86 14.49 11.76
CA PHE A 32 5.38 13.85 10.53
C PHE A 32 6.51 13.27 9.65
N ARG A 33 7.47 14.12 9.24
CA ARG A 33 8.59 13.69 8.38
C ARG A 33 9.55 12.72 9.09
N PRO A 34 9.95 12.96 10.35
CA PRO A 34 10.74 11.98 11.11
C PRO A 34 10.10 10.60 11.20
N LEU A 35 8.78 10.53 11.41
CA LEU A 35 8.05 9.27 11.50
C LEU A 35 8.11 8.49 10.17
N LEU A 36 7.90 9.18 9.05
CA LEU A 36 8.06 8.58 7.72
C LEU A 36 9.46 8.06 7.48
N PHE A 37 10.47 8.83 7.86
CA PHE A 37 11.86 8.42 7.76
C PHE A 37 12.13 7.16 8.61
N GLY A 38 11.64 7.13 9.84
CA GLY A 38 11.72 5.95 10.70
C GLY A 38 11.10 4.70 10.09
N ALA A 39 9.92 4.83 9.47
CA ALA A 39 9.27 3.73 8.76
C ALA A 39 10.10 3.23 7.57
N VAL A 40 10.64 4.14 6.76
CA VAL A 40 11.52 3.82 5.62
C VAL A 40 12.80 3.10 6.09
N VAL A 41 13.36 3.51 7.23
CA VAL A 41 14.52 2.85 7.83
C VAL A 41 14.15 1.47 8.35
N CYS A 42 12.99 1.30 8.99
CA CYS A 42 12.60 0.05 9.64
C CYS A 42 12.20 -1.06 8.64
N TYR A 43 11.52 -0.72 7.54
CA TYR A 43 10.92 -1.72 6.65
C TYR A 43 11.89 -2.66 5.94
N PRO A 44 13.06 -2.24 5.44
CA PRO A 44 14.05 -3.14 4.86
C PRO A 44 14.50 -4.24 5.83
N PHE A 45 14.67 -3.89 7.11
CA PHE A 45 15.06 -4.84 8.15
C PHE A 45 13.94 -5.81 8.50
N ALA A 46 12.71 -5.30 8.63
CA ALA A 46 11.53 -6.15 8.81
C ALA A 46 11.35 -7.12 7.63
N ALA A 47 11.50 -6.64 6.40
CA ALA A 47 11.46 -7.47 5.21
C ALA A 47 12.56 -8.53 5.20
N PHE A 48 13.79 -8.17 5.60
CA PHE A 48 14.90 -9.11 5.72
C PHE A 48 14.61 -10.21 6.74
N GLY A 49 14.12 -9.85 7.93
CA GLY A 49 13.74 -10.83 8.96
C GLY A 49 12.66 -11.80 8.47
N VAL A 50 11.61 -11.28 7.83
CA VAL A 50 10.50 -12.08 7.29
C VAL A 50 10.93 -12.98 6.11
N LEU A 51 11.90 -12.54 5.29
CA LEU A 51 12.38 -13.33 4.15
C LEU A 51 13.38 -14.42 4.52
N ARG A 52 13.99 -14.33 5.72
CA ARG A 52 15.04 -15.25 6.16
C ARG A 52 14.66 -16.12 7.35
N SER A 53 13.53 -15.85 8.00
CA SER A 53 12.92 -16.71 9.00
C SER A 53 12.13 -17.85 8.34
N ASP A 54 12.25 -19.05 8.90
CA ASP A 54 11.49 -20.23 8.45
C ASP A 54 10.01 -20.13 8.85
N ASP A 55 9.73 -19.65 10.07
CA ASP A 55 8.39 -19.26 10.51
C ASP A 55 8.40 -17.89 11.21
N PRO A 56 8.25 -16.78 10.46
CA PRO A 56 8.24 -15.45 11.05
C PRO A 56 7.01 -15.18 11.91
N SER A 57 5.96 -16.00 11.83
CA SER A 57 4.69 -15.74 12.51
C SER A 57 4.72 -16.12 14.00
N GLU A 58 5.65 -16.99 14.41
CA GLU A 58 5.89 -17.32 15.83
C GLU A 58 6.48 -16.13 16.58
N ALA A 59 7.49 -15.48 16.02
CA ALA A 59 8.12 -14.29 16.62
C ALA A 59 7.27 -13.02 16.46
N LEU A 60 6.52 -12.92 15.36
CA LEU A 60 5.71 -11.75 15.02
C LEU A 60 4.26 -12.15 14.77
N PRO A 61 3.42 -12.22 15.82
CA PRO A 61 2.02 -12.57 15.66
C PRO A 61 1.33 -11.65 14.64
N PRO A 62 0.71 -12.19 13.57
CA PRO A 62 0.15 -11.39 12.47
C PRO A 62 -0.85 -10.32 12.90
N ARG A 63 -1.64 -10.61 13.94
CA ARG A 63 -2.60 -9.65 14.53
C ARG A 63 -1.91 -8.50 15.25
N VAL A 64 -0.79 -8.75 15.92
CA VAL A 64 0.00 -7.72 16.61
C VAL A 64 0.67 -6.81 15.59
N VAL A 65 1.28 -7.38 14.55
CA VAL A 65 1.90 -6.60 13.46
C VAL A 65 0.85 -5.73 12.77
N LEU A 66 -0.35 -6.26 12.51
CA LEU A 66 -1.44 -5.47 11.95
C LEU A 66 -1.86 -4.33 12.88
N GLY A 67 -2.01 -4.59 14.18
CA GLY A 67 -2.35 -3.58 15.18
C GLY A 67 -1.31 -2.47 15.26
N LEU A 68 -0.02 -2.81 15.26
CA LEU A 68 1.08 -1.84 15.21
C LEU A 68 1.06 -1.03 13.91
N GLY A 69 0.83 -1.69 12.76
CA GLY A 69 0.69 -1.01 11.48
C GLY A 69 -0.46 -0.01 11.46
N ALA A 70 -1.62 -0.39 12.00
CA ALA A 70 -2.77 0.50 12.14
C ALA A 70 -2.48 1.66 13.09
N ALA A 71 -1.79 1.43 14.21
CA ALA A 71 -1.40 2.46 15.15
C ALA A 71 -0.41 3.46 14.51
N ILE A 72 0.58 2.98 13.77
CA ILE A 72 1.53 3.83 13.04
C ILE A 72 0.82 4.63 11.95
N GLY A 73 -0.09 4.00 11.19
CA GLY A 73 -0.91 4.68 10.19
C GLY A 73 -1.76 5.80 10.81
N LEU A 74 -2.46 5.49 11.92
CA LEU A 74 -3.25 6.48 12.65
C LEU A 74 -2.39 7.62 13.20
N LEU A 75 -1.22 7.29 13.76
CA LEU A 75 -0.27 8.29 14.24
C LEU A 75 0.21 9.19 13.10
N THR A 76 0.53 8.63 11.93
CA THR A 76 0.94 9.37 10.73
C THR A 76 -0.15 10.33 10.25
N ALA A 77 -1.41 9.86 10.20
CA ALA A 77 -2.53 10.71 9.82
C ALA A 77 -2.77 11.82 10.85
N THR A 78 -2.68 11.49 12.14
CA THR A 78 -2.89 12.45 13.23
C THR A 78 -1.82 13.52 13.25
N THR A 79 -0.54 13.16 13.08
CA THR A 79 0.56 14.13 13.02
C THR A 79 0.43 15.06 11.83
N ALA A 80 -0.01 14.57 10.67
CA ALA A 80 -0.30 15.43 9.51
C ALA A 80 -1.42 16.46 9.79
N VAL A 81 -2.46 16.07 10.54
CA VAL A 81 -3.54 16.98 10.93
C VAL A 81 -3.05 18.02 11.95
N LEU A 82 -2.23 17.60 12.92
CA LEU A 82 -1.64 18.50 13.92
C LEU A 82 -0.65 19.48 13.29
N GLU A 83 0.12 19.02 12.30
CA GLU A 83 1.12 19.79 11.56
C GLU A 83 0.57 20.35 10.25
N ARG A 84 -0.75 20.58 10.15
CA ARG A 84 -1.42 21.08 8.94
C ARG A 84 -0.89 22.42 8.40
N ALA A 85 -0.12 23.16 9.21
CA ALA A 85 0.57 24.37 8.79
C ALA A 85 1.73 24.08 7.82
N THR A 86 2.26 22.85 7.82
CA THR A 86 3.42 22.43 7.03
C THR A 86 3.15 21.19 6.19
N VAL A 87 2.06 20.46 6.44
CA VAL A 87 1.69 19.21 5.77
C VAL A 87 0.27 19.32 5.22
N GLU A 88 0.08 19.02 3.93
CA GLU A 88 -1.26 18.93 3.39
C GLU A 88 -1.98 17.68 3.94
N PRO A 89 -3.26 17.77 4.36
CA PRO A 89 -3.96 16.63 4.95
C PRO A 89 -4.00 15.39 4.05
N LEU A 90 -4.07 15.61 2.73
CA LEU A 90 -4.15 14.53 1.75
C LEU A 90 -2.79 13.81 1.59
N ASP A 91 -1.67 14.52 1.72
CA ASP A 91 -0.34 13.93 1.83
C ASP A 91 -0.22 13.07 3.10
N GLY A 92 -0.79 13.55 4.20
CA GLY A 92 -0.88 12.81 5.45
C GLY A 92 -1.64 11.49 5.32
N VAL A 93 -2.79 11.52 4.66
CA VAL A 93 -3.59 10.31 4.37
C VAL A 93 -2.83 9.36 3.46
N PHE A 94 -2.19 9.86 2.40
CA PHE A 94 -1.37 9.06 1.50
C PHE A 94 -0.21 8.38 2.24
N ALA A 95 0.53 9.14 3.04
CA ALA A 95 1.58 8.65 3.92
C ALA A 95 1.08 7.55 4.87
N ALA A 96 -0.04 7.79 5.56
CA ALA A 96 -0.64 6.81 6.48
C ALA A 96 -1.01 5.51 5.77
N VAL A 97 -1.61 5.58 4.57
CA VAL A 97 -1.92 4.39 3.75
C VAL A 97 -0.64 3.65 3.40
N VAL A 98 0.35 4.35 2.81
CA VAL A 98 1.60 3.74 2.35
C VAL A 98 2.35 3.04 3.48
N VAL A 99 2.46 3.69 4.64
CA VAL A 99 3.12 3.11 5.81
C VAL A 99 2.32 1.94 6.36
N SER A 100 1.00 1.90 6.24
CA SER A 100 0.20 0.77 6.73
C SER A 100 0.22 -0.46 5.81
N LEU A 101 0.61 -0.32 4.53
CA LEU A 101 0.56 -1.42 3.56
C LEU A 101 1.43 -2.63 3.91
N PRO A 102 2.70 -2.49 4.34
CA PRO A 102 3.52 -3.66 4.64
C PRO A 102 2.98 -4.50 5.82
N PRO A 103 2.54 -3.92 6.96
CA PRO A 103 1.86 -4.66 8.01
C PRO A 103 0.58 -5.36 7.54
N VAL A 104 -0.23 -4.70 6.71
CA VAL A 104 -1.45 -5.31 6.13
C VAL A 104 -1.08 -6.50 5.23
N ALA A 105 -0.07 -6.34 4.38
CA ALA A 105 0.40 -7.42 3.51
C ALA A 105 0.96 -8.60 4.30
N TYR A 106 1.68 -8.34 5.40
CA TYR A 106 2.15 -9.35 6.32
C TYR A 106 0.97 -10.10 6.97
N ALA A 107 0.02 -9.37 7.54
CA ALA A 107 -1.12 -9.94 8.24
C ALA A 107 -1.98 -10.85 7.34
N VAL A 108 -2.20 -10.46 6.08
CA VAL A 108 -2.94 -11.29 5.12
C VAL A 108 -2.14 -12.51 4.70
N ARG A 109 -0.83 -12.36 4.47
CA ARG A 109 0.04 -13.47 4.08
C ARG A 109 0.10 -14.57 5.14
N PHE A 110 0.08 -14.19 6.42
CA PHE A 110 0.18 -15.10 7.56
C PHE A 110 -1.16 -15.33 8.27
N GLY A 111 -2.30 -15.07 7.61
CA GLY A 111 -3.61 -15.56 8.07
C GLY A 111 -4.16 -14.90 9.34
N ALA A 112 -3.98 -13.59 9.53
CA ALA A 112 -4.55 -12.90 10.70
C ALA A 112 -6.09 -12.98 10.78
N ASP A 113 -6.74 -13.11 9.61
CA ASP A 113 -8.19 -13.31 9.40
C ASP A 113 -9.12 -12.40 10.20
N VAL A 114 -8.76 -11.11 10.28
CA VAL A 114 -9.55 -10.11 11.02
C VAL A 114 -10.62 -9.41 10.18
N ASN A 115 -10.55 -9.49 8.84
CA ASN A 115 -11.46 -8.75 7.98
C ASN A 115 -12.76 -9.55 7.76
N PRO A 116 -13.92 -9.03 8.24
CA PRO A 116 -15.21 -9.72 8.15
C PRO A 116 -15.77 -9.75 6.73
N LEU A 117 -15.28 -8.89 5.84
CA LEU A 117 -15.73 -8.84 4.45
C LEU A 117 -15.16 -10.00 3.65
N SER A 118 -15.95 -10.50 2.70
CA SER A 118 -15.44 -11.42 1.69
C SER A 118 -14.33 -10.77 0.84
N PRO A 119 -13.48 -11.57 0.16
CA PRO A 119 -12.43 -11.04 -0.72
C PRO A 119 -12.99 -10.11 -1.81
N VAL A 120 -14.15 -10.45 -2.39
CA VAL A 120 -14.81 -9.65 -3.43
C VAL A 120 -15.37 -8.34 -2.86
N GLN A 121 -16.01 -8.38 -1.68
CA GLN A 121 -16.49 -7.16 -1.03
C GLN A 121 -15.34 -6.21 -0.67
N SER A 122 -14.21 -6.76 -0.20
CA SER A 122 -13.00 -5.97 0.08
C SER A 122 -12.46 -5.30 -1.19
N LEU A 123 -12.39 -6.06 -2.30
CA LEU A 123 -12.02 -5.54 -3.61
C LEU A 123 -12.94 -4.40 -4.06
N VAL A 124 -14.25 -4.62 -4.01
CA VAL A 124 -15.24 -3.62 -4.43
C VAL A 124 -15.15 -2.36 -3.57
N CYS A 125 -15.01 -2.51 -2.24
CA CYS A 125 -14.84 -1.39 -1.33
C CYS A 125 -13.60 -0.55 -1.70
N CYS A 126 -12.44 -1.19 -1.83
CA CYS A 126 -11.20 -0.50 -2.22
C CYS A 126 -11.29 0.11 -3.63
N ALA A 127 -11.96 -0.55 -4.57
CA ALA A 127 -12.16 -0.04 -5.92
C ALA A 127 -13.08 1.18 -5.94
N VAL A 128 -14.16 1.19 -5.15
CA VAL A 128 -15.08 2.33 -5.03
C VAL A 128 -14.39 3.52 -4.38
N VAL A 129 -13.71 3.30 -3.25
CA VAL A 129 -12.95 4.36 -2.58
C VAL A 129 -11.83 4.89 -3.48
N GLY A 130 -11.11 3.99 -4.16
CA GLY A 130 -10.06 4.37 -5.10
C GLY A 130 -10.59 5.17 -6.30
N ALA A 131 -11.70 4.73 -6.89
CA ALA A 131 -12.38 5.43 -7.98
C ALA A 131 -12.88 6.81 -7.55
N ALA A 132 -13.36 6.96 -6.31
CA ALA A 132 -13.75 8.26 -5.78
C ALA A 132 -12.55 9.22 -5.77
N PHE A 133 -11.41 8.82 -5.20
CA PHE A 133 -10.18 9.63 -5.20
C PHE A 133 -9.67 9.98 -6.61
N LEU A 134 -9.80 9.06 -7.57
CA LEU A 134 -9.47 9.31 -8.97
C LEU A 134 -10.42 10.35 -9.60
N ALA A 135 -11.72 10.26 -9.31
CA ALA A 135 -12.72 11.20 -9.82
C ALA A 135 -12.53 12.63 -9.29
N VAL A 136 -12.11 12.79 -8.02
CA VAL A 136 -11.85 14.12 -7.44
C VAL A 136 -10.42 14.61 -7.65
N ALA A 137 -9.52 13.82 -8.24
CA ALA A 137 -8.13 14.20 -8.48
C ALA A 137 -7.95 15.54 -9.22
N PRO A 138 -8.76 15.92 -10.22
CA PRO A 138 -8.62 17.22 -10.88
C PRO A 138 -8.78 18.42 -9.93
N ARG A 139 -9.46 18.23 -8.79
CA ARG A 139 -9.64 19.24 -7.74
C ARG A 139 -8.63 19.09 -6.61
N LEU A 140 -8.32 17.86 -6.22
CA LEU A 140 -7.48 17.53 -5.05
C LEU A 140 -5.99 17.30 -5.40
N GLY A 141 -5.62 17.40 -6.67
CA GLY A 141 -4.24 17.26 -7.11
C GLY A 141 -3.79 15.80 -7.32
N THR A 142 -2.52 15.66 -7.70
CA THR A 142 -1.94 14.38 -8.14
C THR A 142 -1.91 13.33 -7.03
N VAL A 143 -1.76 13.75 -5.76
CA VAL A 143 -1.73 12.83 -4.63
C VAL A 143 -3.07 12.12 -4.44
N SER A 144 -4.19 12.75 -4.81
CA SER A 144 -5.50 12.09 -4.84
C SER A 144 -5.53 10.98 -5.90
N ALA A 145 -4.95 11.20 -7.08
CA ALA A 145 -4.83 10.14 -8.08
C ALA A 145 -3.94 8.98 -7.59
N LEU A 146 -2.83 9.29 -6.92
CA LEU A 146 -1.93 8.27 -6.32
C LEU A 146 -2.63 7.48 -5.21
N LEU A 147 -3.40 8.13 -4.34
CA LEU A 147 -4.23 7.47 -3.34
C LEU A 147 -5.20 6.49 -4.00
N GLY A 148 -5.91 6.95 -5.03
CA GLY A 148 -6.86 6.12 -5.76
C GLY A 148 -6.20 4.90 -6.41
N PHE A 149 -5.03 5.10 -7.02
CA PHE A 149 -4.20 4.04 -7.57
C PHE A 149 -3.77 3.01 -6.52
N VAL A 150 -3.20 3.49 -5.40
CA VAL A 150 -2.68 2.65 -4.33
C VAL A 150 -3.80 1.85 -3.67
N LEU A 151 -4.95 2.46 -3.38
CA LEU A 151 -6.11 1.78 -2.80
C LEU A 151 -6.69 0.73 -3.76
N GLY A 152 -6.83 1.06 -5.05
CA GLY A 152 -7.32 0.12 -6.04
C GLY A 152 -6.39 -1.08 -6.23
N LEU A 153 -5.08 -0.85 -6.36
CA LEU A 153 -4.10 -1.91 -6.53
C LEU A 153 -3.94 -2.77 -5.26
N SER A 154 -3.82 -2.13 -4.09
CA SER A 154 -3.70 -2.85 -2.82
C SER A 154 -4.94 -3.67 -2.52
N GLY A 155 -6.15 -3.15 -2.78
CA GLY A 155 -7.40 -3.89 -2.65
C GLY A 155 -7.47 -5.14 -3.54
N ALA A 156 -7.00 -5.02 -4.79
CA ALA A 156 -6.91 -6.16 -5.71
C ALA A 156 -5.91 -7.22 -5.23
N LEU A 157 -4.72 -6.81 -4.81
CA LEU A 157 -3.70 -7.71 -4.26
C LEU A 157 -4.15 -8.35 -2.94
N TYR A 158 -4.87 -7.61 -2.11
CA TYR A 158 -5.46 -8.09 -0.86
C TYR A 158 -6.51 -9.17 -1.13
N ALA A 159 -7.41 -8.94 -2.08
CA ALA A 159 -8.41 -9.92 -2.48
C ALA A 159 -7.77 -11.21 -3.04
N ASP A 160 -6.74 -11.08 -3.87
CA ASP A 160 -5.97 -12.22 -4.40
C ASP A 160 -5.29 -13.03 -3.31
N ALA A 161 -4.70 -12.34 -2.33
CA ALA A 161 -4.07 -12.98 -1.18
C ALA A 161 -5.08 -13.70 -0.28
N ARG A 162 -6.35 -13.27 -0.25
CA ARG A 162 -7.47 -13.96 0.42
C ARG A 162 -8.21 -14.96 -0.48
N GLY A 163 -7.69 -15.29 -1.66
CA GLY A 163 -8.20 -16.38 -2.50
C GLY A 163 -9.07 -15.97 -3.68
N PHE A 164 -9.27 -14.67 -3.95
CA PHE A 164 -9.94 -14.23 -5.17
C PHE A 164 -9.05 -14.46 -6.39
N ARG A 165 -9.44 -15.38 -7.29
CA ARG A 165 -8.70 -15.70 -8.52
C ARG A 165 -9.54 -15.34 -9.76
N PRO A 166 -9.31 -14.18 -10.40
CA PRO A 166 -10.05 -13.83 -11.60
C PRO A 166 -9.64 -14.71 -12.77
N THR A 167 -10.64 -15.14 -13.56
CA THR A 167 -10.43 -15.92 -14.78
C THR A 167 -9.65 -15.13 -15.84
N HIS A 168 -9.01 -15.82 -16.79
CA HIS A 168 -8.30 -15.16 -17.90
C HIS A 168 -9.18 -14.20 -18.70
N ARG A 169 -10.47 -14.53 -18.88
CA ARG A 169 -11.43 -13.66 -19.54
C ARG A 169 -11.68 -12.39 -18.74
N GLN A 170 -11.91 -12.51 -17.42
CA GLN A 170 -12.09 -11.35 -16.53
C GLN A 170 -10.84 -10.48 -16.47
N GLN A 171 -9.64 -11.06 -16.46
CA GLN A 171 -8.39 -10.30 -16.53
C GLN A 171 -8.28 -9.48 -17.82
N ARG A 172 -8.57 -10.08 -18.98
CA ARG A 172 -8.53 -9.37 -20.28
C ARG A 172 -9.57 -8.25 -20.34
N VAL A 173 -10.79 -8.50 -19.88
CA VAL A 173 -11.84 -7.48 -19.80
C VAL A 173 -11.44 -6.36 -18.84
N GLY A 174 -10.85 -6.68 -17.68
CA GLY A 174 -10.34 -5.70 -16.73
C GLY A 174 -9.26 -4.79 -17.31
N ILE A 175 -8.31 -5.35 -18.05
CA ILE A 175 -7.25 -4.57 -18.73
C ILE A 175 -7.85 -3.69 -19.83
N ALA A 176 -8.71 -4.25 -20.68
CA ALA A 176 -9.33 -3.50 -21.78
C ALA A 176 -10.23 -2.37 -21.26
N SER A 177 -11.06 -2.65 -20.25
CA SER A 177 -11.91 -1.64 -19.61
C SER A 177 -11.09 -0.56 -18.90
N GLY A 178 -10.06 -0.93 -18.14
CA GLY A 178 -9.16 0.05 -17.51
C GLY A 178 -8.48 0.98 -18.52
N ALA A 179 -7.98 0.43 -19.63
CA ALA A 179 -7.39 1.22 -20.71
C ALA A 179 -8.41 2.15 -21.38
N LEU A 180 -9.60 1.64 -21.72
CA LEU A 180 -10.66 2.44 -22.35
C LEU A 180 -11.14 3.56 -21.43
N VAL A 181 -11.37 3.27 -20.15
CA VAL A 181 -11.79 4.27 -19.16
C VAL A 181 -10.67 5.29 -18.93
N GLY A 182 -9.41 4.85 -18.83
CA GLY A 182 -8.26 5.75 -18.72
C GLY A 182 -8.15 6.73 -19.89
N VAL A 183 -8.23 6.23 -21.13
CA VAL A 183 -8.24 7.08 -22.34
C VAL A 183 -9.43 8.05 -22.35
N SER A 184 -10.61 7.56 -21.96
CA SER A 184 -11.82 8.40 -21.89
C SER A 184 -11.68 9.52 -20.87
N VAL A 185 -11.11 9.24 -19.69
CA VAL A 185 -10.83 10.23 -18.64
C VAL A 185 -9.79 11.25 -19.10
N ALA A 186 -8.72 10.82 -19.78
CA ALA A 186 -7.73 11.73 -20.35
C ALA A 186 -8.36 12.65 -21.41
N GLY A 187 -9.14 12.09 -22.34
CA GLY A 187 -9.83 12.86 -23.39
C GLY A 187 -10.84 13.86 -22.81
N ALA A 188 -11.64 13.43 -21.83
CA ALA A 188 -12.57 14.32 -21.11
C ALA A 188 -11.83 15.43 -20.36
N GLY A 189 -10.69 15.11 -19.72
CA GLY A 189 -9.84 16.08 -19.03
C GLY A 189 -9.33 17.17 -19.96
N VAL A 190 -8.88 16.80 -21.17
CA VAL A 190 -8.45 17.76 -22.20
C VAL A 190 -9.63 18.60 -22.69
N ALA A 191 -10.77 17.96 -23.02
CA ALA A 191 -11.96 18.65 -23.52
C ALA A 191 -12.53 19.66 -22.50
N MET A 192 -12.49 19.32 -21.22
CA MET A 192 -12.97 20.17 -20.12
C MET A 192 -11.90 21.15 -19.60
N ARG A 193 -10.69 21.18 -20.19
CA ARG A 193 -9.57 22.02 -19.75
C ARG A 193 -9.22 21.85 -18.27
N LEU A 194 -9.30 20.61 -17.78
CA LEU A 194 -8.92 20.27 -16.42
C LEU A 194 -7.39 20.26 -16.24
N PRO A 195 -6.88 20.36 -15.00
CA PRO A 195 -5.44 20.35 -14.75
C PRO A 195 -4.79 19.06 -15.25
N LEU A 196 -3.81 19.17 -16.15
CA LEU A 196 -3.22 18.05 -16.86
C LEU A 196 -2.51 17.05 -15.94
N GLY A 197 -1.75 17.52 -14.95
CA GLY A 197 -1.03 16.66 -13.99
C GLY A 197 -1.93 15.63 -13.28
N PRO A 198 -2.93 16.06 -12.49
CA PRO A 198 -3.79 15.13 -11.77
C PRO A 198 -4.72 14.31 -12.69
N THR A 199 -5.19 14.88 -13.81
CA THR A 199 -6.05 14.15 -14.75
C THR A 199 -5.30 13.04 -15.47
N THR A 200 -4.08 13.31 -15.95
CA THR A 200 -3.23 12.29 -16.58
C THR A 200 -2.80 11.23 -15.58
N ALA A 201 -2.49 11.61 -14.33
CA ALA A 201 -2.20 10.64 -13.27
C ALA A 201 -3.41 9.73 -12.98
N ALA A 202 -4.63 10.28 -12.92
CA ALA A 202 -5.85 9.50 -12.72
C ALA A 202 -6.14 8.56 -13.90
N ALA A 203 -5.98 9.05 -15.13
CA ALA A 203 -6.10 8.24 -16.34
C ALA A 203 -5.08 7.09 -16.38
N ALA A 204 -3.81 7.39 -16.05
CA ALA A 204 -2.75 6.39 -15.98
C ALA A 204 -3.03 5.35 -14.88
N ALA A 205 -3.49 5.77 -13.71
CA ALA A 205 -3.88 4.87 -12.64
C ALA A 205 -4.97 3.88 -13.10
N LEU A 206 -6.04 4.37 -13.71
CA LEU A 206 -7.14 3.53 -14.24
C LEU A 206 -6.66 2.50 -15.27
N ALA A 207 -5.75 2.91 -16.16
CA ALA A 207 -5.19 2.03 -17.19
C ALA A 207 -4.19 1.00 -16.61
N LEU A 208 -3.39 1.39 -15.63
CA LEU A 208 -2.27 0.59 -15.12
C LEU A 208 -2.66 -0.35 -13.98
N THR A 209 -3.63 -0.01 -13.14
CA THR A 209 -4.04 -0.86 -12.01
C THR A 209 -4.36 -2.31 -12.42
N PRO A 210 -5.22 -2.59 -13.43
CA PRO A 210 -5.52 -3.98 -13.80
C PRO A 210 -4.34 -4.71 -14.43
N SER A 211 -3.49 -4.03 -15.20
CA SER A 211 -2.32 -4.64 -15.84
C SER A 211 -1.23 -4.99 -14.82
N LEU A 212 -0.97 -4.08 -13.87
CA LEU A 212 -0.05 -4.31 -12.75
C LEU A 212 -0.54 -5.43 -11.84
N PHE A 213 -1.83 -5.47 -11.51
CA PHE A 213 -2.40 -6.57 -10.73
C PHE A 213 -2.13 -7.92 -11.40
N VAL A 214 -2.38 -8.04 -12.70
CA VAL A 214 -2.12 -9.28 -13.46
C VAL A 214 -0.63 -9.62 -13.52
N ALA A 215 0.23 -8.62 -13.71
CA ALA A 215 1.68 -8.83 -13.75
C ALA A 215 2.24 -9.33 -12.41
N LEU A 216 1.79 -8.73 -11.29
CA LEU A 216 2.24 -9.07 -9.94
C LEU A 216 1.69 -10.42 -9.45
N THR A 217 0.50 -10.82 -9.88
CA THR A 217 -0.08 -12.11 -9.48
C THR A 217 0.47 -13.29 -10.29
N ARG A 218 0.75 -13.12 -11.59
CA ARG A 218 1.30 -14.18 -12.45
C ARG A 218 2.72 -14.62 -12.08
N THR A 219 3.57 -13.69 -11.63
CA THR A 219 4.94 -14.01 -11.20
C THR A 219 4.95 -14.91 -9.96
N ARG A 220 3.94 -14.77 -9.10
CA ARG A 220 3.77 -15.58 -7.88
C ARG A 220 3.46 -17.06 -8.20
N THR A 221 2.58 -17.31 -9.18
CA THR A 221 2.21 -18.68 -9.60
C THR A 221 3.39 -19.43 -10.25
N ARG A 222 4.23 -18.74 -11.02
CA ARG A 222 5.42 -19.35 -11.66
C ARG A 222 6.48 -19.80 -10.65
N ARG A 223 6.65 -19.09 -9.52
CA ARG A 223 7.60 -19.50 -8.47
C ARG A 223 7.17 -20.78 -7.78
N HIS A 224 5.88 -20.98 -7.52
CA HIS A 224 5.39 -22.21 -6.89
C HIS A 224 5.59 -23.48 -7.75
N HIS A 225 5.56 -23.36 -9.08
CA HIS A 225 5.80 -24.51 -9.97
C HIS A 225 7.26 -24.93 -10.06
N ARG A 226 8.22 -24.00 -9.95
CA ARG A 226 9.67 -24.32 -10.04
C ARG A 226 10.24 -25.02 -8.81
N PHE A 227 9.56 -24.97 -7.66
CA PHE A 227 9.99 -25.66 -6.44
C PHE A 227 9.32 -27.03 -6.25
N ARG A 228 8.44 -27.44 -7.17
CA ARG A 228 7.79 -28.76 -7.16
C ARG A 228 8.27 -29.69 -8.28
N SER A 229 9.21 -29.25 -9.10
CA SER A 229 9.93 -30.04 -10.11
C SER A 229 11.34 -30.34 -9.62
#